data_AF-A0A951ABC1-F1
#
_entry.id   AF-A0A951ABC1-F1
#
_cell.length_a   1.000
_cell.length_b   1.000
_cell.length_c   1.000
_cell.angle_alpha   90.00
_cell.angle_beta   90.00
_cell.angle_gamma   90.00
#
_symmetry.space_group_name_H-M   'P 1'
#
loop_
_entity.id
_entity.type
_entity.pdbx_description
1 polymer ?
#
loop_
_entity_poly.entity_id
_entity_poly.type
_entity_poly.pdbx_seq_one_letter_code
_entity_poly.pdbx_strand_id
1 'polypeptide(L)'
;MSLAGQLRGWTGGIGVWRKLAIALASAALASGLATYLALTGAPPFGPRPTLVLSLLNLDLVLLLALAAVVAKRLFEVRAERRRNLAGSRLQVRLVGLFSLIAVLPTIIVAVFSYLFFSFGVESWFSDKVRTAISESVAVADAYVREHQQAIRADALAMAADLDRSAGTLQLNPQYLAPVLTAQAAMRGLTEAAVVDRRGTMLARTGLAFALGFEDVSQDALRRANQGEVVIMTNDQDERVRALVRLGEFSDLYLYVGRFIEPRVLAHRDEVHLAAAQYERLEGQRSGFQITFAVIYILVALLFLAAAISIGIHFAAQLGDPISRLMGAAERIRAGDLAARVPEGEKDDELVSLSRAFNRMTYQIQSQQRELIEANRQLDDRRRFTETVLTGVSAGVIGLDRDGRINLPNRSASALLGTDLDLSIGEHLAEVVPEMADLLGEAARRPDRRAQGQLQLARNNSTRTLLVRIAAEQDETGISGFVVTFDDITELLSAQRKAAWADIARRIAHEIKNPLTPI
;
A
#
# COMPACT_ATOMS: atom_id res chain seq x y z
N MET A 1 -5.48 -2.74 -44.24
CA MET A 1 -4.45 -1.92 -43.56
C MET A 1 -5.06 -0.57 -43.25
N SER A 2 -5.57 -0.31 -42.04
CA SER A 2 -4.86 -0.01 -40.78
C SER A 2 -4.51 1.48 -40.64
N LEU A 3 -5.42 2.22 -40.00
CA LEU A 3 -5.10 3.35 -39.10
C LEU A 3 -5.86 3.18 -37.77
N ALA A 4 -7.07 2.62 -37.81
CA ALA A 4 -7.84 2.24 -36.61
C ALA A 4 -7.32 0.97 -35.88
N GLY A 5 -6.50 0.15 -36.54
CA GLY A 5 -5.89 -1.05 -35.95
C GLY A 5 -4.63 -0.78 -35.13
N GLN A 6 -3.86 0.26 -35.49
CA GLN A 6 -2.59 0.60 -34.81
C GLN A 6 -2.79 1.37 -33.50
N LEU A 7 -3.91 2.09 -33.33
CA LEU A 7 -4.23 2.77 -32.06
C LEU A 7 -4.69 1.82 -30.94
N ARG A 8 -5.11 0.59 -31.29
CA ARG A 8 -5.40 -0.48 -30.31
C ARG A 8 -4.17 -1.31 -29.91
N GLY A 9 -3.03 -1.13 -30.58
CA GLY A 9 -1.75 -1.74 -30.19
C GLY A 9 -1.01 -0.98 -29.09
N TRP A 10 -1.35 0.30 -28.87
CA TRP A 10 -0.76 1.15 -27.82
C TRP A 10 -1.43 0.99 -26.44
N THR A 11 -2.44 0.13 -26.33
CA THR A 11 -3.08 -0.21 -25.05
C THR A 11 -2.36 -1.31 -24.26
N GLY A 12 -1.11 -1.64 -24.63
CA GLY A 12 -0.18 -2.38 -23.76
C GLY A 12 0.34 -1.58 -22.55
N GLY A 13 -0.10 -0.33 -22.39
CA GLY A 13 0.41 0.64 -21.41
C GLY A 13 -0.03 0.48 -19.95
N ILE A 14 -0.38 -0.72 -19.47
CA ILE A 14 -0.59 -0.95 -18.02
C ILE A 14 0.71 -0.61 -17.26
N GLY A 15 1.87 -0.90 -17.86
CA GLY A 15 3.18 -0.53 -17.31
C GLY A 15 3.45 0.98 -17.32
N VAL A 16 2.99 1.71 -18.33
CA VAL A 16 3.25 3.16 -18.48
C VAL A 16 2.49 3.96 -17.43
N TRP A 17 1.20 3.67 -17.25
CA TRP A 17 0.38 4.30 -16.20
C TRP A 17 0.92 4.00 -14.80
N ARG A 18 1.37 2.77 -14.59
CA ARG A 18 1.95 2.32 -13.33
C ARG A 18 3.28 3.02 -13.01
N LYS A 19 4.15 3.23 -14.01
CA LYS A 19 5.38 4.03 -13.89
C LYS A 19 5.08 5.51 -13.65
N LEU A 20 4.08 6.06 -14.33
CA LEU A 20 3.64 7.45 -14.15
C LEU A 20 3.09 7.70 -12.75
N ALA A 21 2.31 6.77 -12.19
CA ALA A 21 1.80 6.87 -10.82
C ALA A 21 2.93 6.89 -9.77
N ILE A 22 3.98 6.07 -9.93
CA ILE A 22 5.16 6.11 -9.05
C ILE A 22 5.90 7.43 -9.23
N ALA A 23 6.17 7.85 -10.47
CA ALA A 23 6.89 9.08 -10.74
C ALA A 23 6.18 10.30 -10.12
N LEU A 24 4.85 10.38 -10.24
CA LEU A 24 4.05 11.41 -9.59
C LEU A 24 4.12 11.32 -8.07
N ALA A 25 4.00 10.12 -7.49
CA ALA A 25 4.12 9.93 -6.03
C ALA A 25 5.50 10.36 -5.50
N SER A 26 6.57 10.01 -6.20
CA SER A 26 7.94 10.41 -5.86
C SER A 26 8.16 11.91 -6.02
N ALA A 27 7.67 12.51 -7.11
CA ALA A 27 7.75 13.96 -7.33
C ALA A 27 6.97 14.73 -6.25
N ALA A 28 5.80 14.23 -5.89
CA ALA A 28 4.98 14.80 -4.83
C ALA A 28 5.68 14.70 -3.48
N LEU A 29 6.24 13.55 -3.10
CA LEU A 29 7.04 13.39 -1.88
C LEU A 29 8.22 14.37 -1.83
N ALA A 30 8.96 14.51 -2.93
CA ALA A 30 10.08 15.43 -3.02
C ALA A 30 9.63 16.90 -2.92
N SER A 31 8.54 17.26 -3.59
CA SER A 31 7.97 18.62 -3.59
C SER A 31 7.44 18.98 -2.20
N GLY A 32 6.65 18.11 -1.56
CA GLY A 32 6.15 18.33 -0.20
C GLY A 32 7.26 18.44 0.85
N LEU A 33 8.34 17.66 0.71
CA LEU A 33 9.53 17.80 1.55
C LEU A 33 10.25 19.14 1.30
N ALA A 34 10.38 19.56 0.04
CA ALA A 34 10.96 20.85 -0.32
C ALA A 34 10.12 22.02 0.23
N THR A 35 8.78 21.94 0.14
CA THR A 35 7.85 22.92 0.73
C THR A 35 8.06 23.04 2.24
N TYR A 36 8.13 21.90 2.95
CA TYR A 36 8.41 21.88 4.39
C TYR A 36 9.78 22.50 4.74
N LEU A 37 10.83 22.15 4.00
CA LEU A 37 12.17 22.71 4.22
C LEU A 37 12.21 24.23 3.91
N ALA A 38 11.50 24.68 2.89
CA ALA A 38 11.36 26.09 2.57
C ALA A 38 10.59 26.87 3.66
N LEU A 39 9.55 26.28 4.25
CA LEU A 39 8.79 26.87 5.36
C LEU A 39 9.60 27.01 6.65
N THR A 40 10.43 26.02 6.93
CA THR A 40 11.32 26.05 8.10
C THR A 40 12.55 26.94 7.89
N GLY A 41 12.72 27.53 6.70
CA GLY A 41 13.87 28.37 6.36
C GLY A 41 15.18 27.60 6.30
N ALA A 42 15.13 26.27 6.19
CA ALA A 42 16.32 25.43 6.15
C ALA A 42 17.14 25.69 4.87
N PRO A 43 18.49 25.67 4.93
CA PRO A 43 19.34 25.67 3.75
C PRO A 43 18.97 24.47 2.85
N PRO A 44 18.88 24.61 1.50
CA PRO A 44 19.32 25.73 0.67
C PRO A 44 18.26 26.81 0.36
N PHE A 45 17.04 26.70 0.89
CA PHE A 45 15.90 27.49 0.41
C PHE A 45 15.86 28.93 0.96
N GLY A 46 16.20 29.11 2.24
CA GLY A 46 16.14 30.39 2.93
C GLY A 46 14.71 30.98 3.02
N PRO A 47 14.53 32.16 3.65
CA PRO A 47 13.21 32.78 3.85
C PRO A 47 12.76 33.53 2.59
N ARG A 48 12.41 32.81 1.51
CA ARG A 48 11.91 33.39 0.25
C ARG A 48 10.41 33.12 0.06
N PRO A 49 9.51 34.09 0.34
CA PRO A 49 8.07 33.89 0.25
C PRO A 49 7.59 33.46 -1.15
N THR A 50 8.18 34.00 -2.21
CA THR A 50 7.85 33.66 -3.61
C THR A 50 8.14 32.22 -3.97
N LEU A 51 9.20 31.63 -3.38
CA LEU A 51 9.57 30.23 -3.59
C LEU A 51 8.56 29.30 -2.89
N VAL A 52 8.17 29.62 -1.64
CA VAL A 52 7.14 28.86 -0.92
C VAL A 52 5.82 28.86 -1.71
N LEU A 53 5.43 30.01 -2.24
CA LEU A 53 4.18 30.13 -3.01
C LEU A 53 4.23 29.37 -4.35
N SER A 54 5.41 29.33 -4.99
CA SER A 54 5.62 28.54 -6.21
C SER A 54 5.58 27.03 -5.93
N LEU A 55 6.21 26.59 -4.84
CA LEU A 55 6.17 25.20 -4.39
C LEU A 55 4.76 24.75 -4.00
N LEU A 56 3.99 25.62 -3.35
CA LEU A 56 2.58 25.33 -3.03
C LEU A 56 1.71 25.14 -4.27
N ASN A 57 1.90 25.97 -5.30
CA ASN A 57 1.20 25.78 -6.57
C ASN A 57 1.60 24.47 -7.26
N LEU A 58 2.89 24.11 -7.21
CA LEU A 58 3.39 22.83 -7.70
C LEU A 58 2.76 21.66 -6.92
N ASP A 59 2.74 21.73 -5.59
CA ASP A 59 2.12 20.74 -4.71
C ASP A 59 0.63 20.58 -5.02
N LEU A 60 -0.09 21.67 -5.26
CA LEU A 60 -1.51 21.63 -5.63
C LEU A 60 -1.72 20.89 -6.97
N VAL A 61 -0.91 21.19 -7.98
CA VAL A 61 -0.98 20.49 -9.28
C VAL A 61 -0.65 19.00 -9.12
N LEU A 62 0.40 18.67 -8.37
CA LEU A 62 0.79 17.28 -8.09
C LEU A 62 -0.28 16.54 -7.31
N LEU A 63 -0.89 17.18 -6.31
CA LEU A 63 -1.99 16.62 -5.52
C LEU A 63 -3.19 16.31 -6.42
N LEU A 64 -3.61 17.25 -7.27
CA LEU A 64 -4.74 17.04 -8.20
C LEU A 64 -4.45 15.90 -9.19
N ALA A 65 -3.23 15.82 -9.72
CA ALA A 65 -2.81 14.74 -10.60
C ALA A 65 -2.82 13.37 -9.89
N LEU A 66 -2.28 13.29 -8.68
CA LEU A 66 -2.32 12.08 -7.84
C LEU A 66 -3.73 11.69 -7.47
N ALA A 67 -4.57 12.65 -7.06
CA ALA A 67 -5.96 12.42 -6.73
C ALA A 67 -6.73 11.83 -7.93
N ALA A 68 -6.49 12.35 -9.14
CA ALA A 68 -7.09 11.79 -10.36
C ALA A 68 -6.63 10.35 -10.64
N VAL A 69 -5.34 10.05 -10.46
CA VAL A 69 -4.80 8.69 -10.60
C VAL A 69 -5.41 7.72 -9.57
N VAL A 70 -5.45 8.13 -8.31
CA VAL A 70 -6.05 7.35 -7.21
C VAL A 70 -7.54 7.12 -7.45
N ALA A 71 -8.29 8.16 -7.81
CA ALA A 71 -9.72 8.08 -8.09
C ALA A 71 -10.02 7.14 -9.27
N LYS A 72 -9.29 7.27 -10.39
CA LYS A 72 -9.40 6.37 -11.54
C LYS A 72 -9.16 4.92 -11.12
N ARG A 73 -8.11 4.67 -10.33
CA ARG A 73 -7.73 3.31 -9.93
C ARG A 73 -8.73 2.69 -8.94
N LEU A 74 -9.24 3.47 -8.00
CA LEU A 74 -10.34 3.05 -7.13
C LEU A 74 -11.60 2.69 -7.93
N PHE A 75 -11.89 3.45 -8.99
CA PHE A 75 -13.01 3.15 -9.87
C PHE A 75 -12.81 1.86 -10.67
N GLU A 76 -11.61 1.65 -11.25
CA GLU A 76 -11.24 0.41 -11.94
C GLU A 76 -11.40 -0.82 -11.02
N VAL A 77 -10.81 -0.78 -9.83
CA VAL A 77 -10.90 -1.86 -8.84
C VAL A 77 -12.35 -2.12 -8.42
N ARG A 78 -13.16 -1.07 -8.25
CA ARG A 78 -14.59 -1.21 -7.92
C ARG A 78 -15.41 -1.76 -9.08
N ALA A 79 -15.06 -1.43 -10.32
CA ALA A 79 -15.70 -1.96 -11.52
C ALA A 79 -15.35 -3.44 -11.75
N GLU A 80 -14.09 -3.83 -11.55
CA GLU A 80 -13.63 -5.22 -11.61
C GLU A 80 -14.34 -6.11 -10.59
N ARG A 81 -14.59 -5.60 -9.38
CA ARG A 81 -15.40 -6.29 -8.37
C ARG A 81 -16.81 -6.60 -8.86
N ARG A 82 -17.44 -5.69 -9.63
CA ARG A 82 -18.79 -5.94 -10.18
C ARG A 82 -18.79 -7.03 -11.25
N ARG A 83 -17.65 -7.30 -11.89
CA ARG A 83 -17.50 -8.32 -12.95
C ARG A 83 -17.17 -9.72 -12.44
N ASN A 84 -17.08 -9.93 -11.11
CA ASN A 84 -16.82 -11.23 -10.47
C ASN A 84 -15.62 -12.00 -11.06
N LEU A 85 -14.61 -11.30 -11.58
CA LEU A 85 -13.38 -11.94 -12.04
C LEU A 85 -12.68 -12.57 -10.82
N ALA A 86 -12.25 -13.83 -10.97
CA ALA A 86 -11.47 -14.54 -9.96
C ALA A 86 -10.27 -13.67 -9.54
N GLY A 87 -9.99 -13.57 -8.24
CA GLY A 87 -8.89 -12.75 -7.68
C GLY A 87 -9.24 -11.29 -7.29
N SER A 88 -10.31 -10.71 -7.84
CA SER A 88 -10.70 -9.30 -7.56
C SER A 88 -10.98 -8.99 -6.07
N ARG A 89 -11.45 -9.98 -5.30
CA ARG A 89 -11.71 -9.83 -3.85
C ARG A 89 -10.42 -9.64 -3.05
N LEU A 90 -9.34 -10.31 -3.43
CA LEU A 90 -8.05 -10.21 -2.74
C LEU A 90 -7.45 -8.81 -2.94
N GLN A 91 -7.47 -8.33 -4.19
CA GLN A 91 -6.93 -7.01 -4.55
C GLN A 91 -7.66 -5.88 -3.82
N VAL A 92 -9.00 -5.93 -3.75
CA VAL A 92 -9.80 -4.95 -2.98
C VAL A 92 -9.44 -4.99 -1.49
N ARG A 93 -9.29 -6.18 -0.90
CA ARG A 93 -8.96 -6.33 0.52
C ARG A 93 -7.57 -5.78 0.83
N LEU A 94 -6.58 -6.08 -0.01
CA LEU A 94 -5.21 -5.56 0.12
C LEU A 94 -5.18 -4.04 -0.04
N VAL A 95 -5.82 -3.49 -1.08
CA VAL A 95 -5.93 -2.03 -1.27
C VAL A 95 -6.57 -1.37 -0.05
N GLY A 96 -7.65 -1.95 0.49
CA GLY A 96 -8.31 -1.44 1.69
C GLY A 96 -7.41 -1.43 2.93
N LEU A 97 -6.67 -2.53 3.17
CA LEU A 97 -5.72 -2.64 4.29
C LEU A 97 -4.58 -1.61 4.17
N PHE A 98 -3.93 -1.53 3.01
CA PHE A 98 -2.85 -0.56 2.78
C PHE A 98 -3.34 0.88 2.87
N SER A 99 -4.53 1.17 2.34
CA SER A 99 -5.13 2.50 2.46
C SER A 99 -5.41 2.85 3.92
N LEU A 100 -5.97 1.92 4.71
CA LEU A 100 -6.24 2.15 6.13
C LEU A 100 -4.94 2.41 6.93
N ILE A 101 -3.91 1.60 6.69
CA ILE A 101 -2.60 1.73 7.34
C ILE A 101 -1.91 3.05 6.96
N ALA A 102 -2.13 3.57 5.75
CA ALA A 102 -1.59 4.85 5.32
C ALA A 102 -2.40 6.06 5.84
N VAL A 103 -3.73 5.97 5.80
CA VAL A 103 -4.64 7.07 6.15
C VAL A 103 -4.58 7.38 7.65
N LEU A 104 -4.63 6.35 8.49
CA LEU A 104 -4.81 6.56 9.93
C LEU A 104 -3.66 7.33 10.59
N PRO A 105 -2.37 6.96 10.42
CA PRO A 105 -1.26 7.72 10.98
C PRO A 105 -1.16 9.12 10.37
N THR A 106 -1.46 9.26 9.07
CA THR A 106 -1.40 10.56 8.40
C THR A 106 -2.41 11.53 8.97
N ILE A 107 -3.64 11.10 9.24
CA ILE A 107 -4.66 11.93 9.89
C ILE A 107 -4.25 12.29 11.32
N ILE A 108 -3.71 11.34 12.09
CA ILE A 108 -3.28 11.60 13.48
C ILE A 108 -2.17 12.64 13.51
N VAL A 109 -1.13 12.46 12.70
CA VAL A 109 -0.05 13.43 12.55
C VAL A 109 -0.61 14.78 12.10
N ALA A 110 -1.56 14.75 11.16
CA ALA A 110 -2.11 15.97 10.62
C ALA A 110 -2.84 16.82 11.69
N VAL A 111 -3.71 16.15 12.46
CA VAL A 111 -4.45 16.76 13.56
C VAL A 111 -3.51 17.22 14.67
N PHE A 112 -2.54 16.39 15.06
CA PHE A 112 -1.60 16.73 16.12
C PHE A 112 -0.77 17.97 15.77
N SER A 113 -0.24 18.06 14.55
CA SER A 113 0.53 19.22 14.13
C SER A 113 -0.31 20.49 14.02
N TYR A 114 -1.57 20.40 13.55
CA TYR A 114 -2.50 21.53 13.58
C TYR A 114 -2.72 22.03 15.01
N LEU A 115 -3.02 21.13 15.95
CA LEU A 115 -3.23 21.47 17.36
C LEU A 115 -1.97 22.07 17.98
N PHE A 116 -0.81 21.45 17.77
CA PHE A 116 0.47 21.92 18.27
C PHE A 116 0.78 23.34 17.79
N PHE A 117 0.60 23.60 16.48
CA PHE A 117 0.81 24.94 15.93
C PHE A 117 -0.21 25.95 16.46
N SER A 118 -1.49 25.58 16.52
CA SER A 118 -2.55 26.45 17.03
C SER A 118 -2.28 26.88 18.48
N PHE A 119 -1.96 25.93 19.36
CA PHE A 119 -1.64 26.21 20.75
C PHE A 119 -0.29 26.94 20.92
N GLY A 120 0.69 26.63 20.08
CA GLY A 120 1.98 27.32 20.08
C GLY A 120 1.83 28.82 19.76
N VAL A 121 1.07 29.14 18.71
CA VAL A 121 0.78 30.54 18.33
C VAL A 121 -0.05 31.23 19.41
N GLU A 122 -1.06 30.55 19.97
CA GLU A 122 -1.91 31.12 21.04
C GLU A 122 -1.09 31.48 22.30
N SER A 123 -0.07 30.69 22.63
CA SER A 123 0.84 30.97 23.75
C SER A 123 1.59 32.30 23.59
N TRP A 124 2.10 32.59 22.39
CA TRP A 124 2.84 33.83 22.09
C TRP A 124 1.92 35.07 22.05
N PHE A 125 0.66 34.89 21.66
CA PHE A 125 -0.36 35.94 21.60
C PHE A 125 -1.41 35.81 22.71
N SER A 126 -0.98 35.38 23.90
CA SER A 126 -1.89 35.20 25.03
C SER A 126 -2.25 36.53 25.69
N ASP A 127 -3.40 36.57 26.36
CA ASP A 127 -3.84 37.74 27.13
C ASP A 127 -2.79 38.17 28.18
N LYS A 128 -1.97 37.23 28.67
CA LYS A 128 -0.88 37.52 29.61
C LYS A 128 0.23 38.33 28.96
N VAL A 129 0.62 37.98 27.73
CA VAL A 129 1.64 38.71 26.97
C VAL A 129 1.10 40.08 26.57
N ARG A 130 -0.14 40.15 26.07
CA ARG A 130 -0.80 41.42 25.74
C ARG A 130 -0.86 42.35 26.94
N THR A 131 -1.30 41.83 28.09
CA THR A 131 -1.34 42.60 29.36
C THR A 131 0.05 43.06 29.77
N ALA A 132 1.07 42.21 29.72
CA ALA A 132 2.43 42.61 30.08
C ALA A 132 2.99 43.74 29.20
N ILE A 133 2.70 43.70 27.90
CA ILE A 133 3.10 44.74 26.95
C ILE A 133 2.31 46.03 27.21
N SER A 134 0.99 45.97 27.39
CA SER A 134 0.17 47.15 27.67
C SER A 134 0.50 47.79 29.01
N GLU A 135 0.78 47.00 30.04
CA GLU A 135 1.25 47.50 31.34
C GLU A 135 2.63 48.14 31.23
N SER A 136 3.53 47.60 30.40
CA SER A 136 4.83 48.21 30.14
C SER A 136 4.69 49.61 29.51
N VAL A 137 3.78 49.76 28.53
CA VAL A 137 3.43 51.06 27.95
C VAL A 137 2.84 51.99 29.01
N ALA A 138 1.90 51.49 29.82
CA ALA A 138 1.25 52.27 30.87
C ALA A 138 2.25 52.80 31.92
N VAL A 139 3.22 51.98 32.33
CA VAL A 139 4.31 52.35 33.25
C VAL A 139 5.24 53.39 32.62
N ALA A 140 5.64 53.20 31.36
CA ALA A 140 6.50 54.15 30.66
C ALA A 140 5.84 55.54 30.53
N ASP A 141 4.55 55.57 30.18
CA ASP A 141 3.79 56.83 30.12
C ASP A 141 3.52 57.42 31.51
N ALA A 142 3.31 56.58 32.54
CA ALA A 142 3.12 57.05 33.91
C ALA A 142 4.36 57.78 34.44
N TYR A 143 5.56 57.29 34.13
CA TYR A 143 6.81 57.94 34.53
C TYR A 143 6.95 59.35 33.94
N VAL A 144 6.66 59.53 32.64
CA VAL A 144 6.69 60.86 32.01
C VAL A 144 5.62 61.77 32.62
N ARG A 145 4.40 61.26 32.83
CA ARG A 145 3.31 62.01 33.48
C ARG A 145 3.67 62.44 34.91
N GLU A 146 4.38 61.61 35.67
CA GLU A 146 4.86 61.95 37.01
C GLU A 146 5.82 63.14 36.96
N HIS A 147 6.78 63.15 36.04
CA HIS A 147 7.68 64.30 35.84
C HIS A 147 6.94 65.57 35.40
N GLN A 148 5.94 65.44 34.53
CA GLN A 148 5.07 66.55 34.12
C GLN A 148 4.27 67.14 35.30
N GLN A 149 3.78 66.29 36.20
CA GLN A 149 3.06 66.75 37.40
C GLN A 149 4.01 67.36 38.43
N ALA A 150 5.19 66.77 38.64
CA ALA A 150 6.19 67.29 39.55
C ALA A 150 6.65 68.69 39.13
N ILE A 151 7.03 68.88 37.86
CA ILE A 151 7.46 70.20 37.38
C ILE A 151 6.32 71.23 37.41
N ARG A 152 5.06 70.81 37.19
CA ARG A 152 3.89 71.68 37.34
C ARG A 152 3.79 72.22 38.76
N ALA A 153 3.91 71.35 39.76
CA ALA A 153 3.86 71.72 41.18
C ALA A 153 5.03 72.65 41.54
N ASP A 154 6.24 72.33 41.08
CA ASP A 154 7.44 73.12 41.31
C ASP A 154 7.35 74.51 40.67
N ALA A 155 6.83 74.61 39.45
CA ALA A 155 6.61 75.87 38.73
C ALA A 155 5.64 76.79 39.48
N LEU A 156 4.51 76.24 39.94
CA LEU A 156 3.52 77.01 40.72
C LEU A 156 4.09 77.47 42.06
N ALA A 157 4.80 76.60 42.77
CA ALA A 157 5.43 76.94 44.04
C ALA A 157 6.50 78.02 43.85
N MET A 158 7.31 77.92 42.80
CA MET A 158 8.34 78.91 42.48
C MET A 158 7.73 80.25 42.04
N ALA A 159 6.66 80.24 41.25
CA ALA A 159 5.92 81.44 40.89
C ALA A 159 5.37 82.16 42.12
N ALA A 160 4.74 81.42 43.04
CA ALA A 160 4.23 81.97 44.30
C ALA A 160 5.34 82.57 45.19
N ASP A 161 6.52 81.95 45.24
CA ASP A 161 7.67 82.47 45.98
C ASP A 161 8.22 83.76 45.37
N LEU A 162 8.27 83.83 44.03
CA LEU A 162 8.68 85.03 43.31
C LEU A 162 7.67 86.15 43.49
N ASP A 163 6.37 85.86 43.41
CA ASP A 163 5.29 86.81 43.63
C ASP A 163 5.32 87.39 45.05
N ARG A 164 5.54 86.55 46.08
CA ARG A 164 5.73 87.02 47.47
C ARG A 164 6.92 87.97 47.63
N SER A 165 7.93 87.85 46.77
CA SER A 165 9.15 88.66 46.78
C SER A 165 9.10 89.81 45.75
N ALA A 166 7.98 90.01 45.07
CA ALA A 166 7.88 90.89 43.90
C ALA A 166 8.26 92.34 44.20
N GLY A 167 7.82 92.89 45.34
CA GLY A 167 8.15 94.26 45.73
C GLY A 167 9.66 94.53 45.79
N THR A 168 10.43 93.61 46.39
CA THR A 168 11.90 93.74 46.48
C THR A 168 12.59 93.49 45.14
N LEU A 169 12.09 92.51 44.37
CA LEU A 169 12.68 92.10 43.09
C LEU A 169 12.42 93.13 41.97
N GLN A 170 11.28 93.81 41.97
CA GLN A 170 10.98 94.88 41.02
C GLN A 170 11.84 96.12 41.27
N LEU A 171 12.12 96.45 42.53
CA LEU A 171 12.99 97.57 42.91
C LEU A 171 14.47 97.27 42.62
N ASN A 172 14.87 95.99 42.64
CA ASN A 172 16.26 95.59 42.45
C ASN A 172 16.38 94.41 41.46
N PRO A 173 16.27 94.67 40.14
CA PRO A 173 16.31 93.63 39.10
C PRO A 173 17.57 92.75 39.13
N GLN A 174 18.69 93.28 39.64
CA GLN A 174 19.97 92.56 39.78
C GLN A 174 19.88 91.34 40.71
N TYR A 175 18.91 91.27 41.63
CA TYR A 175 18.71 90.11 42.52
C TYR A 175 17.80 89.05 41.93
N LEU A 176 17.14 89.30 40.80
CA LEU A 176 16.21 88.35 40.18
C LEU A 176 16.92 87.06 39.76
N ALA A 177 18.08 87.16 39.11
CA ALA A 177 18.84 85.97 38.67
C ALA A 177 19.41 85.12 39.83
N PRO A 178 20.01 85.69 40.89
CA PRO A 178 20.40 84.94 42.09
C PRO A 178 19.23 84.23 42.79
N VAL A 179 18.09 84.92 42.97
CA VAL A 179 16.90 84.33 43.58
C VAL A 179 16.34 83.21 42.72
N LEU A 180 16.25 83.41 41.41
CA LEU A 180 15.83 82.39 40.45
C LEU A 180 16.74 81.15 40.49
N THR A 181 18.05 81.36 40.62
CA THR A 181 19.04 80.27 40.71
C THR A 181 18.89 79.48 42.01
N ALA A 182 18.71 80.14 43.15
CA ALA A 182 18.46 79.48 44.43
C ALA A 182 17.13 78.69 44.41
N GLN A 183 16.08 79.31 43.88
CA GLN A 183 14.75 78.70 43.74
C GLN A 183 14.76 77.46 42.83
N ALA A 184 15.49 77.52 41.71
CA ALA A 184 15.67 76.39 40.81
C ALA A 184 16.47 75.25 41.45
N ALA A 185 17.58 75.57 42.14
CA ALA A 185 18.42 74.57 42.81
C ALA A 185 17.67 73.81 43.92
N MET A 186 16.87 74.49 44.73
CA MET A 186 16.07 73.86 45.79
C MET A 186 15.03 72.85 45.27
N ARG A 187 14.58 73.01 44.02
CA ARG A 187 13.55 72.17 43.38
C ARG A 187 14.12 71.20 42.35
N GLY A 188 15.44 71.10 42.24
CA GLY A 188 16.08 70.26 41.21
C GLY A 188 15.66 70.64 39.79
N LEU A 189 15.39 71.92 39.54
CA LEU A 189 15.11 72.45 38.22
C LEU A 189 16.44 72.79 37.55
N THR A 190 16.63 72.28 36.34
CA THR A 190 17.90 72.40 35.61
C THR A 190 17.95 73.72 34.84
N GLU A 191 16.79 74.27 34.49
CA GLU A 191 16.67 75.60 33.91
C GLU A 191 15.53 76.37 34.57
N ALA A 192 15.75 77.67 34.77
CA ALA A 192 14.68 78.60 35.10
C ALA A 192 14.98 79.94 34.45
N ALA A 193 13.95 80.59 33.94
CA ALA A 193 14.00 81.90 33.30
C ALA A 193 12.72 82.69 33.59
N VAL A 194 12.83 84.01 33.63
CA VAL A 194 11.69 84.91 33.59
C VAL A 194 11.65 85.51 32.20
N VAL A 195 10.51 85.35 31.52
CA VAL A 195 10.30 85.81 30.15
C VAL A 195 9.18 86.84 30.10
N ASP A 196 9.30 87.81 29.20
CA ASP A 196 8.25 88.78 28.94
C ASP A 196 7.18 88.22 27.98
N ARG A 197 6.13 89.00 27.72
CA ARG A 197 5.06 88.67 26.75
C ARG A 197 5.55 88.50 25.30
N ARG A 198 6.74 88.99 24.96
CA ARG A 198 7.36 88.80 23.64
C ARG A 198 8.23 87.54 23.58
N GLY A 199 8.40 86.83 24.70
CA GLY A 199 9.29 85.67 24.81
C GLY A 199 10.75 86.04 25.12
N THR A 200 11.03 87.32 25.41
CA THR A 200 12.38 87.80 25.73
C THR A 200 12.73 87.46 27.17
N MET A 201 13.88 86.83 27.40
CA MET A 201 14.36 86.52 28.74
C MET A 201 14.86 87.77 29.47
N LEU A 202 14.29 88.03 30.65
CA LEU A 202 14.70 89.12 31.55
C LEU A 202 15.72 88.63 32.58
N ALA A 203 15.57 87.39 33.06
CA ALA A 203 16.50 86.74 33.96
C ALA A 203 16.53 85.23 33.69
N ARG A 204 17.66 84.58 33.97
CA ARG A 204 17.85 83.14 33.79
C ARG A 204 18.90 82.59 34.74
N THR A 205 18.85 81.29 35.00
CA THR A 205 19.90 80.58 35.73
C THR A 205 21.15 80.42 34.87
N GLY A 206 22.32 80.27 35.52
CA GLY A 206 23.59 80.08 34.81
C GLY A 206 23.63 78.82 33.93
N LEU A 207 22.94 77.75 34.35
CA LEU A 207 22.83 76.52 33.54
C LEU A 207 21.94 76.73 32.31
N ALA A 208 20.85 77.49 32.43
CA ALA A 208 19.96 77.84 31.30
C ALA A 208 20.67 78.70 30.24
N PHE A 209 21.74 79.43 30.59
CA PHE A 209 22.57 80.16 29.63
C PHE A 209 23.36 79.21 28.71
N ALA A 210 23.89 78.11 29.26
CA ALA A 210 24.75 77.19 28.53
C ALA A 210 23.97 76.22 27.62
N LEU A 211 22.70 75.96 27.95
CA LEU A 211 21.91 74.89 27.32
C LEU A 211 21.10 75.32 26.09
N GLY A 212 21.12 76.60 25.72
CA GLY A 212 20.30 77.16 24.64
C GLY A 212 18.83 77.26 25.05
N PHE A 213 18.31 78.47 25.17
CA PHE A 213 16.89 78.69 25.42
C PHE A 213 16.10 78.42 24.13
N GLU A 214 15.10 77.56 24.21
CA GLU A 214 14.16 77.34 23.10
C GLU A 214 13.04 78.38 23.16
N ASP A 215 12.65 78.92 22.01
CA ASP A 215 11.64 79.97 21.96
C ASP A 215 10.29 79.49 22.50
N VAL A 216 9.77 80.21 23.50
CA VAL A 216 8.44 79.93 24.04
C VAL A 216 7.40 80.32 23.01
N SER A 217 6.62 79.33 22.55
CA SER A 217 5.57 79.58 21.56
C SER A 217 4.55 80.61 22.04
N GLN A 218 4.06 81.44 21.13
CA GLN A 218 3.01 82.42 21.43
C GLN A 218 1.71 81.74 21.93
N ASP A 219 1.47 80.49 21.55
CA ASP A 219 0.35 79.72 22.08
C ASP A 219 0.52 79.41 23.58
N ALA A 220 1.71 78.98 23.99
CA ALA A 220 2.03 78.73 25.38
C ALA A 220 1.88 79.99 26.24
N LEU A 221 2.38 81.14 25.76
CA LEU A 221 2.22 82.43 26.47
C LEU A 221 0.75 82.83 26.62
N ARG A 222 -0.08 82.66 25.58
CA ARG A 222 -1.52 82.96 25.64
C ARG A 222 -2.24 82.10 26.68
N ARG A 223 -1.95 80.79 26.70
CA ARG A 223 -2.53 79.84 27.65
C ARG A 223 -2.07 80.12 29.09
N ALA A 224 -0.78 80.40 29.27
CA ALA A 224 -0.25 80.81 30.57
C ALA A 224 -0.89 82.12 31.07
N ASN A 225 -1.20 83.05 30.16
CA ASN A 225 -1.89 84.29 30.52
C ASN A 225 -3.33 84.08 31.00
N GLN A 226 -3.97 82.96 30.64
CA GLN A 226 -5.29 82.55 31.14
C GLN A 226 -5.22 81.87 32.52
N GLY A 227 -4.03 81.77 33.12
CA GLY A 227 -3.81 81.11 34.41
C GLY A 227 -3.50 79.62 34.31
N GLU A 228 -3.28 79.09 33.10
CA GLU A 228 -2.87 77.70 32.90
C GLU A 228 -1.38 77.51 33.21
N VAL A 229 -0.99 76.38 33.81
CA VAL A 229 0.41 75.94 33.78
C VAL A 229 0.61 75.15 32.51
N VAL A 230 1.33 75.72 31.55
CA VAL A 230 1.54 75.10 30.24
C VAL A 230 2.75 74.19 30.33
N ILE A 231 2.52 72.89 30.21
CA ILE A 231 3.57 71.89 30.14
C ILE A 231 4.00 71.75 28.68
N MET A 232 5.30 71.81 28.45
CA MET A 232 5.91 71.69 27.14
C MET A 232 6.84 70.48 27.18
N THR A 233 6.51 69.49 26.36
CA THR A 233 7.34 68.33 26.04
C THR A 233 7.40 68.27 24.52
N ASN A 234 8.58 68.40 23.94
CA ASN A 234 8.75 68.17 22.52
C ASN A 234 9.20 66.72 22.32
N ASP A 235 8.79 66.08 21.22
CA ASP A 235 8.98 64.63 20.99
C ASP A 235 10.47 64.22 20.88
N GLN A 236 11.38 65.19 20.79
CA GLN A 236 12.83 64.97 20.73
C GLN A 236 13.60 65.52 21.93
N ASP A 237 12.90 66.08 22.91
CA ASP A 237 13.57 66.85 23.96
C ASP A 237 13.68 66.02 25.24
N GLU A 238 14.91 65.90 25.74
CA GLU A 238 15.25 65.19 26.97
C GLU A 238 14.82 65.99 28.22
N ARG A 239 13.77 66.79 28.11
CA ARG A 239 13.35 67.79 29.09
C ARG A 239 11.84 67.90 29.16
N VAL A 240 11.34 68.08 30.38
CA VAL A 240 10.00 68.64 30.61
C VAL A 240 10.17 70.08 30.99
N ARG A 241 9.34 70.95 30.41
CA ARG A 241 9.28 72.36 30.75
C ARG A 241 7.89 72.77 31.18
N ALA A 242 7.82 73.78 32.02
CA ALA A 242 6.59 74.40 32.45
C ALA A 242 6.68 75.92 32.31
N LEU A 243 5.60 76.52 31.84
CA LEU A 243 5.43 77.96 31.74
C LEU A 243 4.22 78.37 32.60
N VAL A 244 4.42 79.35 33.46
CA VAL A 244 3.37 79.89 34.34
C VAL A 244 3.45 81.41 34.40
N ARG A 245 2.31 82.09 34.41
CA ARG A 245 2.25 83.55 34.58
C ARG A 245 2.59 83.92 36.02
N LEU A 246 3.40 84.97 36.19
CA LEU A 246 3.64 85.59 37.50
C LEU A 246 2.48 86.55 37.83
N GLY A 247 1.93 86.46 39.03
CA GLY A 247 0.73 87.20 39.44
C GLY A 247 1.01 88.67 39.74
N GLU A 248 2.10 88.94 40.45
CA GLU A 248 2.49 90.28 40.94
C GLU A 248 3.37 91.05 39.95
N PHE A 249 3.80 90.38 38.88
CA PHE A 249 4.57 90.98 37.79
C PHE A 249 3.69 91.14 36.55
N SER A 250 3.57 92.36 36.05
CA SER A 250 2.81 92.61 34.81
C SER A 250 3.54 92.04 33.60
N ASP A 251 2.84 91.24 32.79
CA ASP A 251 3.33 90.65 31.54
C ASP A 251 4.58 89.75 31.65
N LEU A 252 4.86 89.20 32.85
CA LEU A 252 5.98 88.27 33.07
C LEU A 252 5.52 86.84 33.31
N TYR A 253 6.34 85.90 32.83
CA TYR A 253 6.10 84.47 32.92
C TYR A 253 7.36 83.80 33.46
N LEU A 254 7.16 82.84 34.35
CA LEU A 254 8.20 81.94 34.82
C LEU A 254 8.24 80.73 33.89
N TYR A 255 9.40 80.52 33.29
CA TYR A 255 9.76 79.35 32.51
C TYR A 255 10.68 78.49 33.36
N VAL A 256 10.37 77.21 33.55
CA VAL A 256 11.23 76.26 34.25
C VAL A 256 11.34 74.96 33.46
N GLY A 257 12.45 74.26 33.62
CA GLY A 257 12.68 72.98 32.97
C GLY A 257 13.49 72.03 33.85
N ARG A 258 13.28 70.74 33.61
CA ARG A 258 13.99 69.63 34.25
C ARG A 258 14.38 68.62 33.17
N PHE A 259 15.60 68.10 33.24
CA PHE A 259 16.03 66.95 32.44
C PHE A 259 15.28 65.69 32.84
N ILE A 260 14.80 64.95 31.84
CA ILE A 260 14.47 63.54 31.99
C ILE A 260 15.70 62.75 31.56
N GLU A 261 16.04 61.68 32.28
CA GLU A 261 17.11 60.79 31.86
C GLU A 261 16.87 60.26 30.42
N PRO A 262 17.81 60.45 29.48
CA PRO A 262 17.62 60.09 28.07
C PRO A 262 17.27 58.61 27.86
N ARG A 263 17.80 57.76 28.74
CA ARG A 263 17.52 56.32 28.74
C ARG A 263 16.05 56.01 28.95
N VAL A 264 15.35 56.80 29.75
CA VAL A 264 13.93 56.55 30.04
C VAL A 264 13.04 56.94 28.86
N LEU A 265 13.36 58.04 28.18
CA LEU A 265 12.66 58.44 26.96
C LEU A 265 12.90 57.46 25.82
N ALA A 266 14.16 57.04 25.61
CA ALA A 266 14.48 56.01 24.64
C ALA A 266 13.73 54.69 24.92
N HIS A 267 13.66 54.26 26.17
CA HIS A 267 12.92 53.04 26.55
C HIS A 267 11.40 53.19 26.37
N ARG A 268 10.85 54.38 26.60
CA ARG A 268 9.44 54.66 26.31
C ARG A 268 9.14 54.45 24.83
N ASP A 269 9.95 55.03 23.95
CA ASP A 269 9.75 54.91 22.51
C ASP A 269 9.96 53.47 22.01
N GLU A 270 10.96 52.77 22.55
CA GLU A 270 11.19 51.35 22.29
C GLU A 270 9.99 50.49 22.70
N VAL A 271 9.41 50.74 23.88
CA VAL A 271 8.23 50.02 24.39
C VAL A 271 7.01 50.30 23.51
N HIS A 272 6.76 51.54 23.11
CA HIS A 272 5.67 51.89 22.18
C HIS A 272 5.86 51.23 20.81
N LEU A 273 7.09 51.23 20.28
CA LEU A 273 7.41 50.58 19.00
C LEU A 273 7.25 49.06 19.09
N ALA A 274 7.69 48.44 20.17
CA ALA A 274 7.51 47.01 20.43
C ALA A 274 6.02 46.64 20.58
N ALA A 275 5.24 47.46 21.30
CA ALA A 275 3.79 47.27 21.45
C ALA A 275 3.07 47.37 20.09
N ALA A 276 3.38 48.39 19.29
CA ALA A 276 2.82 48.54 17.95
C ALA A 276 3.21 47.38 17.01
N GLN A 277 4.44 46.85 17.12
CA GLN A 277 4.85 45.66 16.39
C GLN A 277 4.07 44.42 16.84
N TYR A 278 3.87 44.24 18.14
CA TYR A 278 3.09 43.15 18.69
C TYR A 278 1.64 43.20 18.19
N GLU A 279 0.96 44.36 18.27
CA GLU A 279 -0.41 44.53 17.78
C GLU A 279 -0.54 44.21 16.29
N ARG A 280 0.45 44.62 15.46
CA ARG A 280 0.46 44.26 14.03
C ARG A 280 0.57 42.74 13.82
N LEU A 281 1.44 42.06 14.58
CA LEU A 281 1.60 40.61 14.49
C LEU A 281 0.38 39.86 15.03
N GLU A 282 -0.23 40.34 16.11
CA GLU A 282 -1.47 39.81 16.68
C GLU A 282 -2.63 39.95 15.68
N GLY A 283 -2.74 41.08 14.98
CA GLY A 283 -3.72 41.28 13.91
C GLY A 283 -3.54 40.32 12.72
N GLN A 284 -2.32 39.85 12.47
CA GLN A 284 -2.00 38.86 11.43
C GLN A 284 -2.09 37.41 11.92
N ARG A 285 -2.35 37.17 13.22
CA ARG A 285 -2.37 35.83 13.85
C ARG A 285 -3.26 34.85 13.10
N SER A 286 -4.49 35.25 12.79
CA SER A 286 -5.45 34.39 12.07
C SER A 286 -4.96 34.08 10.65
N GLY A 287 -4.37 35.06 9.96
CA GLY A 287 -3.76 34.86 8.64
C GLY A 287 -2.63 33.83 8.67
N PHE A 288 -1.74 33.90 9.67
CA PHE A 288 -0.67 32.92 9.86
C PHE A 288 -1.22 31.54 10.19
N GLN A 289 -2.20 31.43 11.10
CA GLN A 289 -2.86 30.16 11.44
C GLN A 289 -3.52 29.51 10.23
N ILE A 290 -4.30 30.26 9.46
CA ILE A 290 -4.98 29.74 8.26
C ILE A 290 -3.95 29.34 7.21
N THR A 291 -2.95 30.18 6.94
CA THR A 291 -1.93 29.90 5.92
C THR A 291 -1.15 28.64 6.28
N PHE A 292 -0.65 28.53 7.52
CA PHE A 292 0.05 27.32 7.96
C PHE A 292 -0.86 26.09 7.94
N ALA A 293 -2.11 26.20 8.38
CA ALA A 293 -3.06 25.09 8.35
C ALA A 293 -3.32 24.61 6.92
N VAL A 294 -3.54 25.52 5.97
CA VAL A 294 -3.76 25.20 4.54
C VAL A 294 -2.54 24.50 3.95
N ILE A 295 -1.34 25.05 4.16
CA ILE A 295 -0.11 24.44 3.65
C ILE A 295 0.08 23.04 4.23
N TYR A 296 -0.09 22.93 5.55
CA TYR A 296 0.11 21.68 6.24
C TYR A 296 -0.92 20.61 5.83
N ILE A 297 -2.20 20.98 5.67
CA ILE A 297 -3.24 20.12 5.08
C ILE A 297 -2.87 19.72 3.65
N LEU A 298 -2.40 20.65 2.82
CA LEU A 298 -2.03 20.36 1.44
C LEU A 298 -0.90 19.32 1.38
N VAL A 299 0.18 19.55 2.14
CA VAL A 299 1.31 18.62 2.23
C VAL A 299 0.83 17.27 2.78
N ALA A 300 0.05 17.25 3.87
CA ALA A 300 -0.48 16.01 4.44
C ALA A 300 -1.34 15.22 3.44
N LEU A 301 -2.23 15.90 2.69
CA LEU A 301 -3.04 15.29 1.63
C LEU A 301 -2.17 14.75 0.49
N LEU A 302 -1.09 15.44 0.17
CA LEU A 302 -0.15 15.03 -0.86
C LEU A 302 0.62 13.76 -0.45
N PHE A 303 1.11 13.69 0.78
CA PHE A 303 1.71 12.48 1.35
C PHE A 303 0.69 11.33 1.42
N LEU A 304 -0.54 11.64 1.82
CA LEU A 304 -1.64 10.68 1.86
C LEU A 304 -1.93 10.09 0.48
N ALA A 305 -2.07 10.94 -0.53
CA ALA A 305 -2.34 10.52 -1.90
C ALA A 305 -1.17 9.69 -2.47
N ALA A 306 0.07 10.08 -2.18
CA ALA A 306 1.26 9.31 -2.55
C ALA A 306 1.26 7.92 -1.87
N ALA A 307 0.98 7.85 -0.57
CA ALA A 307 0.92 6.59 0.17
C ALA A 307 -0.19 5.66 -0.33
N ILE A 308 -1.39 6.19 -0.59
CA ILE A 308 -2.49 5.42 -1.20
C ILE A 308 -2.10 4.91 -2.59
N SER A 309 -1.48 5.77 -3.42
CA SER A 309 -1.01 5.39 -4.77
C SER A 309 0.01 4.24 -4.71
N ILE A 310 0.98 4.33 -3.80
CA ILE A 310 1.99 3.28 -3.57
C ILE A 310 1.32 1.99 -3.06
N GLY A 311 0.39 2.09 -2.10
CA GLY A 311 -0.34 0.93 -1.57
C GLY A 311 -1.16 0.21 -2.65
N ILE A 312 -1.83 0.96 -3.52
CA ILE A 312 -2.56 0.37 -4.65
C ILE A 312 -1.60 -0.29 -5.65
N HIS A 313 -0.47 0.34 -5.93
CA HIS A 313 0.55 -0.24 -6.80
C HIS A 313 1.04 -1.59 -6.27
N PHE A 314 1.37 -1.64 -4.98
CA PHE A 314 1.87 -2.84 -4.32
C PHE A 314 0.80 -3.94 -4.31
N ALA A 315 -0.46 -3.60 -4.01
CA ALA A 315 -1.58 -4.54 -4.05
C ALA A 315 -1.81 -5.11 -5.45
N ALA A 316 -1.64 -4.32 -6.52
CA ALA A 316 -1.75 -4.81 -7.89
C ALA A 316 -0.56 -5.70 -8.30
N GLN A 317 0.65 -5.37 -7.85
CA GLN A 317 1.84 -6.17 -8.14
C GLN A 317 1.75 -7.59 -7.57
N LEU A 318 1.18 -7.76 -6.37
CA LEU A 318 0.94 -9.06 -5.75
C LEU A 318 -0.36 -9.72 -6.22
N GLY A 319 -1.42 -8.92 -6.39
CA GLY A 319 -2.75 -9.41 -6.73
C GLY A 319 -2.84 -10.06 -8.11
N ASP A 320 -2.25 -9.44 -9.13
CA ASP A 320 -2.39 -9.91 -10.52
C ASP A 320 -1.76 -11.31 -10.73
N PRO A 321 -0.53 -11.62 -10.31
CA PRO A 321 0.07 -12.96 -10.50
C PRO A 321 -0.68 -14.04 -9.71
N ILE A 322 -1.08 -13.75 -8.47
CA ILE A 322 -1.85 -14.70 -7.63
C ILE A 322 -3.20 -14.99 -8.29
N SER A 323 -3.86 -13.96 -8.83
CA SER A 323 -5.12 -14.11 -9.56
C SER A 323 -4.98 -15.00 -10.81
N ARG A 324 -3.86 -14.88 -11.54
CA ARG A 324 -3.57 -15.73 -12.71
C ARG A 324 -3.32 -17.18 -12.31
N LEU A 325 -2.58 -17.41 -11.22
CA LEU A 325 -2.36 -18.74 -10.65
C LEU A 325 -3.69 -19.40 -10.24
N MET A 326 -4.54 -18.67 -9.51
CA MET A 326 -5.87 -19.14 -9.15
C MET A 326 -6.71 -19.49 -10.38
N GLY A 327 -6.71 -18.63 -11.41
CA GLY A 327 -7.43 -18.88 -12.66
C GLY A 327 -6.92 -20.11 -13.42
N ALA A 328 -5.61 -20.32 -13.46
CA ALA A 328 -5.02 -21.52 -14.08
C ALA A 328 -5.35 -22.78 -13.28
N ALA A 329 -5.26 -22.74 -11.95
CA ALA A 329 -5.63 -23.87 -11.08
C ALA A 329 -7.09 -24.28 -11.29
N GLU A 330 -8.01 -23.32 -11.43
CA GLU A 330 -9.42 -23.60 -11.68
C GLU A 330 -9.67 -24.23 -13.06
N ARG A 331 -8.95 -23.79 -14.10
CA ARG A 331 -9.00 -24.43 -15.44
C ARG A 331 -8.50 -25.88 -15.41
N ILE A 332 -7.43 -26.14 -14.67
CA ILE A 332 -6.88 -27.48 -14.50
C ILE A 332 -7.85 -28.38 -13.73
N ARG A 333 -8.49 -27.85 -12.68
CA ARG A 333 -9.56 -28.53 -11.95
C ARG A 333 -10.74 -28.89 -12.86
N ALA A 334 -11.03 -28.05 -13.86
CA ALA A 334 -12.06 -28.30 -14.88
C ALA A 334 -11.63 -29.28 -15.99
N GLY A 335 -10.40 -29.83 -15.96
CA GLY A 335 -9.90 -30.83 -16.90
C GLY A 335 -8.96 -30.29 -17.99
N ASP A 336 -8.76 -28.98 -18.08
CA ASP A 336 -7.82 -28.37 -19.02
C ASP A 336 -6.38 -28.43 -18.48
N LEU A 337 -5.73 -29.59 -18.60
CA LEU A 337 -4.33 -29.79 -18.19
C LEU A 337 -3.32 -29.05 -19.07
N ALA A 338 -3.74 -28.42 -20.16
CA ALA A 338 -2.86 -27.61 -21.00
C ALA A 338 -2.75 -26.16 -20.49
N ALA A 339 -3.59 -25.74 -19.55
CA ALA A 339 -3.51 -24.42 -18.95
C ALA A 339 -2.14 -24.16 -18.30
N ARG A 340 -1.55 -23.00 -18.59
CA ARG A 340 -0.27 -22.55 -18.04
C ARG A 340 -0.39 -21.12 -17.53
N VAL A 341 0.40 -20.81 -16.51
CA VAL A 341 0.54 -19.45 -15.99
C VAL A 341 1.66 -18.76 -16.77
N PRO A 342 1.44 -17.56 -17.34
CA PRO A 342 2.48 -16.79 -18.01
C PRO A 342 3.64 -16.50 -17.04
N GLU A 343 4.86 -16.78 -17.47
CA GLU A 343 6.06 -16.44 -16.71
C GLU A 343 6.34 -14.93 -16.85
N GLY A 344 6.57 -14.26 -15.72
CA GLY A 344 6.95 -12.86 -15.71
C GLY A 344 8.39 -12.64 -16.16
N GLU A 345 8.72 -11.44 -16.62
CA GLU A 345 10.08 -11.07 -17.05
C GLU A 345 11.09 -10.95 -15.90
N LYS A 346 10.61 -10.77 -14.65
CA LYS A 346 11.45 -10.55 -13.47
C LYS A 346 11.55 -11.84 -12.65
N ASP A 347 12.76 -12.30 -12.38
CA ASP A 347 12.99 -13.47 -11.54
C ASP A 347 12.73 -13.11 -10.06
N ASP A 348 11.52 -13.38 -9.59
CA ASP A 348 11.09 -13.21 -8.20
C ASP A 348 10.44 -14.51 -7.66
N GLU A 349 10.06 -14.50 -6.39
CA GLU A 349 9.44 -15.66 -5.73
C GLU A 349 8.12 -16.08 -6.42
N LEU A 350 7.39 -15.12 -7.01
CA LEU A 350 6.15 -15.40 -7.74
C LEU A 350 6.41 -16.08 -9.09
N VAL A 351 7.47 -15.71 -9.79
CA VAL A 351 7.91 -16.42 -11.00
C VAL A 351 8.38 -17.82 -10.66
N SER A 352 9.13 -17.98 -9.57
CA SER A 352 9.53 -19.30 -9.08
C SER A 352 8.33 -20.20 -8.76
N LEU A 353 7.29 -19.65 -8.12
CA LEU A 353 6.03 -20.35 -7.87
C LEU A 353 5.28 -20.70 -9.17
N SER A 354 5.24 -19.78 -10.14
CA SER A 354 4.61 -20.01 -11.44
C SER A 354 5.30 -21.13 -12.23
N ARG A 355 6.64 -21.18 -12.22
CA ARG A 355 7.42 -22.28 -12.81
C ARG A 355 7.14 -23.61 -12.11
N ALA A 356 7.12 -23.61 -10.78
CA ALA A 356 6.82 -24.83 -10.00
C ALA A 356 5.42 -25.36 -10.32
N PHE A 357 4.42 -24.47 -10.38
CA PHE A 357 3.06 -24.82 -10.79
C PHE A 357 3.04 -25.39 -12.22
N ASN A 358 3.65 -24.71 -13.20
CA ASN A 358 3.72 -25.18 -14.58
C ASN A 358 4.41 -26.56 -14.69
N ARG A 359 5.50 -26.81 -13.94
CA ARG A 359 6.17 -28.12 -13.89
C ARG A 359 5.25 -29.22 -13.35
N MET A 360 4.56 -28.98 -12.24
CA MET A 360 3.61 -29.94 -11.66
C MET A 360 2.51 -30.29 -12.67
N THR A 361 1.95 -29.28 -13.34
CA THR A 361 0.84 -29.47 -14.28
C THR A 361 1.27 -30.19 -15.56
N TYR A 362 2.51 -29.96 -16.02
CA TYR A 362 3.12 -30.75 -17.08
C TYR A 362 3.29 -32.21 -16.69
N GLN A 363 3.75 -32.49 -15.46
CA GLN A 363 3.93 -33.86 -14.97
C GLN A 363 2.60 -34.61 -14.89
N ILE A 364 1.54 -33.97 -14.36
CA ILE A 364 0.19 -34.55 -14.32
C ILE A 364 -0.30 -34.85 -15.75
N GLN A 365 -0.09 -33.93 -16.70
CA GLN A 365 -0.47 -34.13 -18.08
C GLN A 365 0.28 -35.30 -18.74
N SER A 366 1.58 -35.46 -18.47
CA SER A 366 2.37 -36.60 -18.97
C SER A 366 1.86 -37.91 -18.41
N GLN A 367 1.67 -37.99 -17.09
CA GLN A 367 1.18 -39.19 -16.41
C GLN A 367 -0.21 -39.60 -16.90
N GLN A 368 -1.12 -38.65 -17.14
CA GLN A 368 -2.43 -38.97 -17.70
C GLN A 368 -2.32 -39.54 -19.12
N ARG A 369 -1.45 -38.98 -19.97
CA ARG A 369 -1.22 -39.50 -21.32
C ARG A 369 -0.63 -40.90 -21.30
N GLU A 370 0.38 -41.13 -20.46
CA GLU A 370 0.98 -42.46 -20.27
C GLU A 370 -0.04 -43.48 -19.78
N LEU A 371 -0.91 -43.11 -18.83
CA LEU A 371 -1.97 -43.99 -18.34
C LEU A 371 -2.99 -44.32 -19.44
N ILE A 372 -3.41 -43.34 -20.24
CA ILE A 372 -4.35 -43.56 -21.36
C ILE A 372 -3.72 -44.47 -22.41
N GLU A 373 -2.45 -44.26 -22.74
CA GLU A 373 -1.74 -45.08 -23.72
C GLU A 373 -1.55 -46.51 -23.23
N ALA A 374 -1.17 -46.69 -21.96
CA ALA A 374 -1.07 -48.02 -21.34
C ALA A 374 -2.43 -48.75 -21.34
N ASN A 375 -3.53 -48.04 -21.05
CA ASN A 375 -4.87 -48.62 -21.08
C ASN A 375 -5.28 -49.05 -22.50
N ARG A 376 -4.98 -48.24 -23.52
CA ARG A 376 -5.17 -48.62 -24.93
C ARG A 376 -4.39 -49.86 -25.33
N GLN A 377 -3.12 -49.95 -24.92
CA GLN A 377 -2.29 -51.12 -25.19
C GLN A 377 -2.85 -52.38 -24.53
N LEU A 378 -3.39 -52.27 -23.32
CA LEU A 378 -4.07 -53.38 -22.63
C LEU A 378 -5.32 -53.83 -23.39
N ASP A 379 -6.16 -52.89 -23.83
CA ASP A 379 -7.37 -53.18 -24.61
C ASP A 379 -7.04 -53.84 -25.95
N ASP A 380 -6.03 -53.33 -26.68
CA ASP A 380 -5.60 -53.92 -27.94
C ASP A 380 -5.03 -55.31 -27.76
N ARG A 381 -4.24 -55.53 -26.69
CA ARG A 381 -3.70 -56.85 -26.35
C ARG A 381 -4.79 -57.84 -25.95
N ARG A 382 -5.80 -57.39 -25.21
CA ARG A 382 -6.99 -58.18 -24.87
C ARG A 382 -7.73 -58.60 -26.13
N ARG A 383 -8.08 -57.65 -27.01
CA ARG A 383 -8.80 -57.91 -28.26
C ARG A 383 -8.01 -58.85 -29.19
N PHE A 384 -6.69 -58.69 -29.27
CA PHE A 384 -5.83 -59.59 -30.02
C PHE A 384 -5.91 -61.02 -29.48
N THR A 385 -5.82 -61.18 -28.15
CA THR A 385 -5.87 -62.50 -27.49
C THR A 385 -7.24 -63.18 -27.72
N GLU A 386 -8.34 -62.45 -27.58
CA GLU A 386 -9.70 -62.94 -27.87
C GLU A 386 -9.86 -63.36 -29.35
N THR A 387 -9.31 -62.57 -30.28
CA THR A 387 -9.36 -62.88 -31.72
C THR A 387 -8.55 -64.14 -32.05
N VAL A 388 -7.35 -64.28 -31.49
CA VAL A 388 -6.50 -65.46 -31.66
C VAL A 388 -7.21 -66.71 -31.14
N LEU A 389 -7.78 -66.67 -29.93
CA LEU A 389 -8.48 -67.81 -29.34
C LEU A 389 -9.71 -68.23 -30.16
N THR A 390 -10.41 -67.28 -30.77
CA THR A 390 -11.57 -67.55 -31.65
C THR A 390 -11.17 -68.17 -32.99
N GLY A 391 -9.98 -67.85 -33.51
CA GLY A 391 -9.49 -68.33 -34.81
C GLY A 391 -8.90 -69.74 -34.80
N VAL A 392 -8.63 -70.33 -33.63
CA VAL A 392 -8.06 -71.69 -33.50
C VAL A 392 -9.14 -72.76 -33.65
N SER A 393 -8.93 -73.74 -34.53
CA SER A 393 -9.88 -74.85 -34.75
C SER A 393 -9.94 -75.86 -33.59
N ALA A 394 -8.89 -75.91 -32.78
CA ALA A 394 -8.85 -76.67 -31.53
C ALA A 394 -9.74 -76.03 -30.45
N GLY A 395 -10.33 -76.86 -29.60
CA GLY A 395 -10.98 -76.37 -28.39
C GLY A 395 -9.94 -75.96 -27.36
N VAL A 396 -10.08 -74.77 -26.78
CA VAL A 396 -9.24 -74.25 -25.70
C VAL A 396 -10.16 -73.79 -24.57
N ILE A 397 -9.89 -74.24 -23.35
CA ILE A 397 -10.62 -73.85 -22.14
C ILE A 397 -9.59 -73.49 -21.06
N GLY A 398 -9.61 -72.25 -20.60
CA GLY A 398 -8.93 -71.83 -19.38
C GLY A 398 -9.79 -72.15 -18.17
N LEU A 399 -9.19 -72.79 -17.16
CA LEU A 399 -9.79 -73.09 -15.86
C LEU A 399 -9.07 -72.31 -14.75
N ASP A 400 -9.79 -72.00 -13.68
CA ASP A 400 -9.18 -71.47 -12.45
C ASP A 400 -8.44 -72.56 -11.64
N ARG A 401 -7.82 -72.18 -10.52
CA ARG A 401 -7.11 -73.08 -9.60
C ARG A 401 -7.95 -74.23 -9.06
N ASP A 402 -9.28 -74.06 -9.01
CA ASP A 402 -10.23 -75.03 -8.48
C ASP A 402 -10.85 -75.88 -9.60
N GLY A 403 -10.38 -75.75 -10.85
CA GLY A 403 -10.86 -76.52 -12.00
C GLY A 403 -12.17 -76.03 -12.60
N ARG A 404 -12.59 -74.79 -12.30
CA ARG A 404 -13.81 -74.18 -12.84
C ARG A 404 -13.54 -73.46 -14.15
N ILE A 405 -14.51 -73.51 -15.07
CA ILE A 405 -14.40 -72.91 -16.40
C ILE A 405 -14.32 -71.39 -16.27
N ASN A 406 -13.26 -70.77 -16.78
CA ASN A 406 -13.06 -69.32 -16.75
C ASN A 406 -13.08 -68.71 -18.16
N LEU A 407 -12.43 -69.35 -19.13
CA LEU A 407 -12.28 -68.81 -20.48
C LEU A 407 -12.35 -69.89 -21.56
N PRO A 408 -13.55 -70.27 -22.04
CA PRO A 408 -13.70 -71.16 -23.19
C PRO A 408 -13.55 -70.39 -24.51
N ASN A 409 -12.98 -71.04 -25.55
CA ASN A 409 -13.07 -70.53 -26.92
C ASN A 409 -14.30 -71.10 -27.65
N ARG A 410 -14.74 -70.43 -28.72
CA ARG A 410 -15.91 -70.85 -29.50
C ARG A 410 -15.79 -72.28 -30.04
N SER A 411 -14.59 -72.68 -30.46
CA SER A 411 -14.31 -74.03 -30.97
C SER A 411 -14.51 -75.09 -29.88
N ALA A 412 -14.20 -74.80 -28.62
CA ALA A 412 -14.42 -75.71 -27.50
C ALA A 412 -15.91 -76.01 -27.32
N SER A 413 -16.77 -74.99 -27.31
CA SER A 413 -18.22 -75.17 -27.23
C SER A 413 -18.76 -76.00 -28.39
N ALA A 414 -18.28 -75.73 -29.63
CA ALA A 414 -18.70 -76.44 -30.83
C ALA A 414 -18.22 -77.91 -30.88
N LEU A 415 -17.01 -78.19 -30.40
CA LEU A 415 -16.43 -79.53 -30.38
C LEU A 415 -17.02 -80.42 -29.28
N LEU A 416 -17.35 -79.83 -28.12
CA LEU A 416 -17.99 -80.52 -27.00
C LEU A 416 -19.52 -80.61 -27.13
N GLY A 417 -20.12 -79.84 -28.05
CA GLY A 417 -21.57 -79.82 -28.27
C GLY A 417 -22.35 -79.20 -27.12
N THR A 418 -21.72 -78.32 -26.35
CA THR A 418 -22.28 -77.62 -25.17
C THR A 418 -21.83 -76.18 -25.20
N ASP A 419 -22.72 -75.26 -24.85
CA ASP A 419 -22.37 -73.84 -24.77
C ASP A 419 -21.62 -73.55 -23.46
N LEU A 420 -20.29 -73.55 -23.53
CA LEU A 420 -19.44 -73.33 -22.36
C LEU A 420 -19.50 -71.90 -21.83
N ASP A 421 -19.96 -70.93 -22.63
CA ASP A 421 -20.10 -69.54 -22.19
C ASP A 421 -21.19 -69.42 -21.10
N LEU A 422 -22.18 -70.32 -21.11
CA LEU A 422 -23.22 -70.41 -20.07
C LEU A 422 -22.78 -71.19 -18.83
N SER A 423 -21.68 -71.95 -18.91
CA SER A 423 -21.12 -72.77 -17.83
C SER A 423 -19.86 -72.16 -17.21
N ILE A 424 -19.59 -70.87 -17.44
CA ILE A 424 -18.48 -70.15 -16.78
C ILE A 424 -18.72 -70.14 -15.26
N GLY A 425 -17.72 -70.56 -14.50
CA GLY A 425 -17.75 -70.73 -13.05
C GLY A 425 -18.17 -72.12 -12.59
N GLU A 426 -18.67 -72.99 -13.46
CA GLU A 426 -18.96 -74.40 -13.15
C GLU A 426 -17.69 -75.25 -13.23
N HIS A 427 -17.65 -76.36 -12.48
CA HIS A 427 -16.47 -77.23 -12.45
C HIS A 427 -16.39 -78.07 -13.73
N LEU A 428 -15.24 -78.10 -14.41
CA LEU A 428 -15.13 -78.76 -15.72
C LEU A 428 -15.55 -80.24 -15.67
N ALA A 429 -15.20 -80.94 -14.59
CA ALA A 429 -15.58 -82.34 -14.40
C ALA A 429 -17.10 -82.58 -14.28
N GLU A 430 -17.89 -81.54 -13.99
CA GLU A 430 -19.36 -81.64 -13.94
C GLU A 430 -19.97 -81.45 -15.33
N VAL A 431 -19.41 -80.53 -16.13
CA VAL A 431 -19.87 -80.20 -17.49
C VAL A 431 -19.40 -81.24 -18.52
N VAL A 432 -18.16 -81.72 -18.38
CA VAL A 432 -17.52 -82.74 -19.23
C VAL A 432 -16.85 -83.80 -18.34
N PRO A 433 -17.63 -84.75 -17.79
CA PRO A 433 -17.12 -85.81 -16.90
C PRO A 433 -16.00 -86.64 -17.52
N GLU A 434 -15.98 -86.78 -18.84
CA GLU A 434 -14.97 -87.55 -19.56
C GLU A 434 -13.55 -86.97 -19.41
N MET A 435 -13.43 -85.67 -19.09
CA MET A 435 -12.14 -84.99 -18.87
C MET A 435 -11.68 -85.01 -17.40
N ALA A 436 -12.52 -85.49 -16.47
CA ALA A 436 -12.26 -85.43 -15.02
C ALA A 436 -10.95 -86.15 -14.61
N ASP A 437 -10.70 -87.33 -15.17
CA ASP A 437 -9.51 -88.13 -14.86
C ASP A 437 -8.22 -87.44 -15.32
N LEU A 438 -8.24 -86.83 -16.51
CA LEU A 438 -7.11 -86.07 -17.05
C LEU A 438 -6.85 -84.79 -16.25
N LEU A 439 -7.91 -84.13 -15.79
CA LEU A 439 -7.79 -82.94 -14.94
C LEU A 439 -7.18 -83.31 -13.57
N GLY A 440 -7.64 -84.43 -12.98
CA GLY A 440 -7.06 -84.96 -11.74
C GLY A 440 -5.61 -85.44 -11.90
N GLU A 441 -5.22 -85.92 -13.08
CA GLU A 441 -3.81 -86.22 -13.39
C GLU A 441 -2.96 -84.94 -13.47
N ALA A 442 -3.43 -83.90 -14.17
CA ALA A 442 -2.74 -82.62 -14.27
C ALA A 442 -2.60 -81.92 -12.91
N ALA A 443 -3.62 -82.01 -12.05
CA ALA A 443 -3.58 -81.44 -10.69
C ALA A 443 -2.58 -82.16 -9.77
N ARG A 444 -2.44 -83.49 -9.90
CA ARG A 444 -1.48 -84.29 -9.10
C ARG A 444 -0.04 -84.18 -9.59
N ARG A 445 0.16 -83.87 -10.88
CA ARG A 445 1.47 -83.74 -11.51
C ARG A 445 1.54 -82.45 -12.34
N PRO A 446 1.56 -81.28 -11.69
CA PRO A 446 1.51 -79.99 -12.38
C PRO A 446 2.71 -79.73 -13.33
N ASP A 447 3.82 -80.44 -13.14
CA ASP A 447 5.01 -80.33 -14.00
C ASP A 447 4.90 -81.11 -15.32
N ARG A 448 3.85 -81.92 -15.49
CA ARG A 448 3.63 -82.73 -16.69
C ARG A 448 2.27 -82.44 -17.31
N ARG A 449 2.23 -82.44 -18.65
CA ARG A 449 0.97 -82.34 -19.40
C ARG A 449 0.25 -83.69 -19.33
N ALA A 450 -0.95 -83.71 -18.78
CA ALA A 450 -1.83 -84.86 -18.87
C ALA A 450 -2.41 -84.93 -20.28
N GLN A 451 -2.34 -86.10 -20.92
CA GLN A 451 -2.81 -86.28 -22.29
C GLN A 451 -3.59 -87.59 -22.41
N GLY A 452 -4.75 -87.53 -23.05
CA GLY A 452 -5.58 -88.71 -23.30
C GLY A 452 -6.42 -88.57 -24.56
N GLN A 453 -6.83 -89.71 -25.11
CA GLN A 453 -7.84 -89.76 -26.16
C GLN A 453 -9.19 -90.01 -25.52
N LEU A 454 -10.13 -89.10 -25.71
CA LEU A 454 -11.49 -89.21 -25.22
C LEU A 454 -12.44 -89.45 -26.38
N GLN A 455 -13.34 -90.41 -26.25
CA GLN A 455 -14.44 -90.59 -27.19
C GLN A 455 -15.69 -89.92 -26.61
N LEU A 456 -16.16 -88.88 -27.28
CA LEU A 456 -17.39 -88.19 -26.94
C LEU A 456 -18.50 -88.63 -27.89
N ALA A 457 -19.55 -89.22 -27.34
CA ALA A 457 -20.77 -89.55 -28.07
C ALA A 457 -21.87 -88.55 -27.70
N ARG A 458 -22.03 -87.49 -28.48
CA ARG A 458 -23.06 -86.45 -28.29
C ARG A 458 -23.75 -86.14 -29.63
N ASN A 459 -25.07 -85.88 -29.58
CA ASN A 459 -25.90 -85.54 -30.74
C ASN A 459 -25.79 -86.52 -31.92
N ASN A 460 -25.85 -87.83 -31.63
CA ASN A 460 -25.78 -88.92 -32.62
C ASN A 460 -24.49 -88.95 -33.47
N SER A 461 -23.42 -88.30 -33.00
CA SER A 461 -22.08 -88.34 -33.59
C SER A 461 -21.04 -88.73 -32.53
N THR A 462 -20.14 -89.64 -32.88
CA THR A 462 -19.01 -90.02 -32.01
C THR A 462 -17.76 -89.31 -32.51
N ARG A 463 -17.20 -88.45 -31.66
CA ARG A 463 -15.93 -87.76 -31.92
C ARG A 463 -14.85 -88.31 -31.02
N THR A 464 -13.64 -88.47 -31.56
CA THR A 464 -12.46 -88.79 -30.78
C THR A 464 -11.62 -87.54 -30.63
N LEU A 465 -11.54 -87.02 -29.41
CA LEU A 465 -10.77 -85.83 -29.07
C LEU A 465 -9.43 -86.23 -28.47
N LEU A 466 -8.36 -85.60 -28.92
CA LEU A 466 -7.06 -85.66 -28.26
C LEU A 466 -6.97 -84.51 -27.27
N VAL A 467 -7.16 -84.80 -25.99
CA VAL A 467 -7.19 -83.79 -24.92
C VAL A 467 -5.83 -83.69 -24.26
N ARG A 468 -5.39 -82.47 -24.01
CA ARG A 468 -4.17 -82.13 -23.27
C ARG A 468 -4.50 -81.09 -22.21
N ILE A 469 -4.15 -81.37 -20.96
CA ILE A 469 -4.34 -80.47 -19.83
C ILE A 469 -2.98 -80.13 -19.26
N ALA A 470 -2.69 -78.84 -19.16
CA ALA A 470 -1.49 -78.31 -18.53
C ALA A 470 -1.88 -77.43 -17.34
N ALA A 471 -1.21 -77.58 -16.20
CA ALA A 471 -1.34 -76.65 -15.09
C ALA A 471 -0.55 -75.37 -15.40
N GLU A 472 -1.15 -74.21 -15.15
CA GLU A 472 -0.46 -72.92 -15.11
C GLU A 472 0.09 -72.73 -13.69
N GLN A 473 1.39 -72.43 -13.58
CA GLN A 473 2.07 -72.28 -12.30
C GLN A 473 2.55 -70.84 -12.12
N ASP A 474 2.36 -70.28 -10.93
CA ASP A 474 2.94 -69.01 -10.47
C ASP A 474 3.91 -69.25 -9.28
N GLU A 475 4.47 -68.17 -8.71
CA GLU A 475 5.39 -68.27 -7.57
C GLU A 475 4.75 -68.88 -6.29
N THR A 476 3.42 -68.99 -6.25
CA THR A 476 2.64 -69.46 -5.09
C THR A 476 2.00 -70.85 -5.27
N GLY A 477 2.07 -71.43 -6.48
CA GLY A 477 1.55 -72.76 -6.78
C GLY A 477 0.82 -72.82 -8.12
N ILE A 478 -0.18 -73.70 -8.24
CA ILE A 478 -1.02 -73.79 -9.45
C ILE A 478 -1.99 -72.59 -9.46
N SER A 479 -1.87 -71.72 -10.46
CA SER A 479 -2.75 -70.58 -10.65
C SER A 479 -4.02 -70.95 -11.45
N GLY A 480 -3.95 -72.01 -12.25
CA GLY A 480 -5.07 -72.52 -13.03
C GLY A 480 -4.69 -73.68 -13.95
N PHE A 481 -5.57 -74.02 -14.90
CA PHE A 481 -5.29 -75.04 -15.90
C PHE A 481 -5.69 -74.58 -17.30
N VAL A 482 -4.92 -74.99 -18.30
CA VAL A 482 -5.26 -74.80 -19.71
C VAL A 482 -5.56 -76.16 -20.33
N VAL A 483 -6.79 -76.33 -20.77
CA VAL A 483 -7.28 -77.52 -21.46
C VAL A 483 -7.31 -77.23 -22.95
N THR A 484 -6.66 -78.07 -23.75
CA THR A 484 -6.69 -77.99 -25.22
C THR A 484 -7.11 -79.33 -25.79
N PHE A 485 -7.90 -79.33 -26.86
CA PHE A 485 -8.31 -80.57 -27.50
C PHE A 485 -8.58 -80.42 -28.99
N ASP A 486 -8.11 -81.42 -29.73
CA ASP A 486 -8.23 -81.51 -31.19
C ASP A 486 -9.16 -82.67 -31.57
N ASP A 487 -10.03 -82.47 -32.55
CA ASP A 487 -10.81 -83.57 -33.13
C ASP A 487 -9.94 -84.39 -34.08
N ILE A 488 -9.60 -85.61 -33.68
CA ILE A 488 -8.78 -86.55 -34.46
C ILE A 488 -9.62 -87.66 -35.08
N THR A 489 -10.96 -87.53 -35.11
CA THR A 489 -11.88 -88.56 -35.64
C THR A 489 -11.56 -88.88 -37.09
N GLU A 490 -11.43 -87.86 -37.94
CA GLU A 490 -11.10 -88.05 -39.36
C GLU A 490 -9.71 -88.65 -39.53
N LEU A 491 -8.72 -88.15 -38.78
CA LEU A 491 -7.35 -88.64 -38.81
C LEU A 491 -7.26 -90.12 -38.41
N LEU A 492 -7.91 -90.51 -37.31
CA LEU A 492 -7.98 -91.90 -36.86
C LEU A 492 -8.76 -92.78 -37.85
N SER A 493 -9.84 -92.27 -38.44
CA SER A 493 -10.60 -92.99 -39.46
C SER A 493 -9.76 -93.23 -40.72
N ALA A 494 -8.96 -92.25 -41.13
CA ALA A 494 -8.05 -92.33 -42.27
C ALA A 494 -6.90 -93.29 -41.97
N GLN A 495 -6.30 -93.22 -40.77
CA GLN A 495 -5.25 -94.13 -40.34
C GLN A 495 -5.76 -95.58 -40.27
N ARG A 496 -6.98 -95.80 -39.72
CA ARG A 496 -7.62 -97.12 -39.72
C ARG A 496 -7.90 -97.62 -41.13
N LYS A 497 -8.40 -96.78 -42.04
CA LYS A 497 -8.62 -97.13 -43.46
C LYS A 497 -7.31 -97.46 -44.17
N ALA A 498 -6.24 -96.71 -43.93
CA ALA A 498 -4.92 -96.97 -44.52
C ALA A 498 -4.30 -98.26 -43.99
N ALA A 499 -4.33 -98.47 -42.66
CA ALA A 499 -3.88 -99.71 -42.05
C ALA A 499 -4.71 -100.92 -42.52
N TRP A 500 -6.03 -100.76 -42.67
CA TRP A 500 -6.90 -101.79 -43.21
C TRP A 500 -6.65 -102.04 -44.70
N ALA A 501 -6.34 -101.01 -45.48
CA ALA A 501 -5.95 -101.15 -46.89
C ALA A 501 -4.62 -101.89 -47.05
N ASP A 502 -3.64 -101.65 -46.16
CA ASP A 502 -2.37 -102.37 -46.14
C ASP A 502 -2.52 -103.81 -45.65
N ILE A 503 -3.34 -104.06 -44.63
CA ILE A 503 -3.69 -105.42 -44.18
C ILE A 503 -4.45 -106.17 -45.28
N ALA A 504 -5.43 -105.53 -45.92
CA ALA A 504 -6.18 -106.11 -47.04
C ALA A 504 -5.25 -106.42 -48.23
N ARG A 505 -4.27 -105.55 -48.52
CA ARG A 505 -3.24 -105.80 -49.54
C ARG A 505 -2.34 -106.99 -49.17
N ARG A 506 -1.98 -107.15 -47.89
CA ARG A 506 -1.16 -108.25 -47.37
C ARG A 506 -1.91 -109.59 -47.37
N ILE A 507 -3.17 -109.59 -46.94
CA ILE A 507 -4.07 -110.76 -46.99
C ILE A 507 -4.35 -111.15 -48.45
N ALA A 508 -4.56 -110.19 -49.36
CA ALA A 508 -4.71 -110.47 -50.78
C ALA A 508 -3.45 -111.10 -51.41
N HIS A 509 -2.26 -110.76 -50.90
CA HIS A 509 -1.01 -111.41 -51.28
C HIS A 509 -0.89 -112.84 -50.76
N GLU A 510 -1.41 -113.14 -49.56
CA GLU A 510 -1.41 -114.52 -49.00
C GLU A 510 -2.52 -115.41 -49.60
N ILE A 511 -3.69 -114.85 -49.94
CA ILE A 511 -4.79 -115.59 -50.59
C ILE A 511 -4.49 -115.88 -52.07
N LYS A 512 -3.71 -115.05 -52.76
CA LYS A 512 -3.27 -115.31 -54.16
C LYS A 512 -2.24 -116.43 -54.29
N ASN A 513 -1.75 -117.00 -53.18
CA ASN A 513 -0.92 -118.21 -53.16
C ASN A 513 -1.65 -119.39 -52.51
N PRO A 514 -2.70 -119.98 -53.13
CA PRO A 514 -3.17 -121.29 -52.73
C PRO A 514 -2.36 -122.38 -53.47
N LEU A 515 -1.61 -123.20 -52.73
CA LEU A 515 -1.02 -124.52 -53.09
C LEU A 515 0.16 -124.50 -54.11
N THR A 516 1.27 -125.25 -53.98
CA THR A 516 1.49 -126.63 -53.47
C THR A 516 3.01 -126.87 -53.14
N PRO A 517 3.49 -128.06 -52.71
CA PRO A 517 4.32 -128.26 -51.50
C PRO A 517 5.80 -128.65 -51.73
N ILE A 518 6.59 -128.69 -50.65
CA ILE A 518 7.61 -129.73 -50.37
C ILE A 518 7.42 -130.17 -48.92
#